data_AF-A0A7H0MKA3-F1
#
_entry.id   AF-A0A7H0MKA3-F1
#
_cell.length_a   1.000
_cell.length_b   1.000
_cell.length_c   1.000
_cell.angle_alpha   90.00
_cell.angle_beta   90.00
_cell.angle_gamma   90.00
#
_symmetry.space_group_name_H-M   'P 1'
#
loop_
_entity.id
_entity.type
_entity.pdbx_description
1 polymer ?
#
loop_
_entity_poly.entity_id
_entity_poly.type
_entity_poly.pdbx_seq_one_letter_code
_entity_poly.pdbx_strand_id
1 'polypeptide(L)' 'MLCCLLSGCGLPPAIPILGASFPAWFFCFLAAALLLIPCHLLIVRRGWQARFSPLVISYLALLFLFAALFWFLLF' A
#
# COMPACT_ATOMS: atom_id res chain seq x y z
N MET A 1 -12.03 -16.55 -18.78
CA MET A 1 -11.56 -16.29 -17.41
C MET A 1 -10.12 -16.79 -17.24
N LEU A 2 -9.21 -16.37 -18.13
CA LEU A 2 -7.78 -16.76 -18.14
C LEU A 2 -6.85 -15.58 -18.49
N CYS A 3 -7.38 -14.50 -19.09
CA CYS A 3 -6.60 -13.33 -19.51
C CYS A 3 -5.98 -12.53 -18.36
N CYS A 4 -6.52 -12.61 -17.14
CA CYS A 4 -5.93 -11.95 -15.96
C CYS A 4 -4.61 -12.60 -15.50
N LEU A 5 -4.31 -13.83 -15.94
CA LEU A 5 -3.09 -14.57 -15.57
C LEU A 5 -1.93 -14.37 -16.55
N LEU A 6 -2.17 -13.74 -17.72
CA LEU A 6 -1.14 -13.52 -18.76
C LEU A 6 -0.60 -12.09 -18.84
N SER A 7 -1.06 -11.17 -17.98
CA SER A 7 -0.53 -9.80 -17.93
C SER A 7 0.95 -9.72 -17.52
N GLY A 8 1.55 -10.81 -17.04
CA GLY A 8 2.98 -10.92 -16.72
C GLY A 8 3.90 -11.39 -17.85
N CYS A 9 3.37 -11.75 -19.04
CA CYS A 9 4.16 -12.31 -20.14
C CYS A 9 4.39 -11.33 -21.31
N GLY A 10 4.69 -10.05 -21.02
CA GLY A 10 5.16 -9.07 -22.02
C GLY A 10 6.66 -8.82 -21.91
N LEU A 11 7.39 -8.92 -23.02
CA LEU A 11 8.83 -8.59 -23.12
C LEU A 11 9.15 -7.26 -22.43
N PRO A 12 10.32 -7.07 -21.79
CA PRO A 12 10.67 -5.82 -21.14
C PRO A 12 11.24 -4.81 -22.14
N PRO A 13 10.63 -3.62 -22.35
CA PRO A 13 11.30 -2.55 -23.05
C PRO A 13 11.40 -1.30 -22.18
N ALA A 14 12.64 -0.84 -22.01
CA ALA A 14 13.02 0.46 -21.48
C ALA A 14 12.89 0.67 -19.95
N ILE A 15 14.06 0.71 -19.33
CA ILE A 15 14.39 1.19 -17.99
C ILE A 15 13.73 2.55 -17.70
N PRO A 16 13.07 2.71 -16.55
CA PRO A 16 12.81 4.03 -15.99
C PRO A 16 13.24 4.09 -14.52
N ILE A 17 14.37 4.75 -14.29
CA ILE A 17 15.17 4.69 -13.05
C ILE A 17 14.45 5.17 -11.77
N LEU A 18 13.29 5.83 -11.83
CA LEU A 18 12.46 6.16 -10.65
C LEU A 18 10.96 6.35 -11.02
N GLY A 19 10.54 5.91 -12.21
CA GLY A 19 9.24 6.25 -12.82
C GLY A 19 8.40 5.09 -13.39
N ALA A 20 8.90 3.85 -13.42
CA ALA A 20 8.12 2.67 -13.90
C ALA A 20 6.92 2.36 -13.02
N SER A 21 7.14 2.53 -11.72
CA SER A 21 6.16 2.21 -10.70
C SER A 21 5.19 3.38 -10.45
N PHE A 22 5.36 4.47 -11.19
CA PHE A 22 4.46 5.62 -11.26
C PHE A 22 3.49 5.35 -12.42
N PRO A 23 2.15 5.30 -12.21
CA PRO A 23 1.37 5.79 -11.07
C PRO A 23 0.95 4.71 -10.06
N ALA A 24 1.34 3.46 -10.26
CA ALA A 24 0.84 2.31 -9.50
C ALA A 24 1.15 2.37 -7.99
N TRP A 25 2.35 2.81 -7.57
CA TRP A 25 2.67 3.03 -6.15
C TRP A 25 1.79 4.13 -5.53
N PHE A 26 1.49 5.18 -6.30
CA PHE A 26 0.61 6.25 -5.83
C PHE A 26 -0.81 5.72 -5.59
N PHE A 27 -1.33 4.88 -6.49
CA PHE A 27 -2.61 4.20 -6.28
C PHE A 27 -2.58 3.24 -5.08
N CYS A 28 -1.48 2.50 -4.87
CA CYS A 28 -1.30 1.64 -3.70
C CYS A 28 -1.26 2.45 -2.39
N PHE A 29 -0.56 3.59 -2.37
CA PHE A 29 -0.56 4.50 -1.22
C PHE A 29 -1.92 5.12 -0.96
N LEU A 30 -2.66 5.49 -2.02
CA LEU A 30 -4.01 6.03 -1.88
C LEU A 30 -4.98 4.99 -1.30
N ALA A 31 -4.92 3.74 -1.80
CA ALA A 31 -5.70 2.63 -1.26
C ALA A 31 -5.32 2.31 0.18
N ALA A 32 -4.01 2.29 0.49
CA ALA A 32 -3.50 2.12 1.84
C ALA A 32 -3.98 3.23 2.79
N ALA A 33 -4.00 4.49 2.34
CA ALA A 33 -4.48 5.62 3.12
C ALA A 33 -5.98 5.49 3.44
N LEU A 34 -6.79 5.09 2.46
CA LEU A 34 -8.21 4.82 2.66
C LEU A 34 -8.44 3.68 3.68
N LEU A 35 -7.59 2.65 3.66
CA LEU A 35 -7.64 1.53 4.61
C LEU A 35 -7.11 1.89 6.01
N LEU A 36 -6.21 2.88 6.09
CA LEU A 36 -5.69 3.41 7.34
C LEU A 36 -6.79 4.05 8.19
N ILE A 37 -7.80 4.66 7.57
CA ILE A 37 -8.92 5.35 8.25
C ILE A 37 -9.73 4.38 9.14
N PRO A 38 -10.27 3.25 8.64
CA PRO A 38 -10.97 2.30 9.50
C PRO A 38 -10.04 1.66 10.54
N CYS A 39 -8.77 1.39 10.21
CA CYS A 39 -7.78 0.93 11.19
C CYS A 39 -7.61 1.95 12.34
N HIS A 40 -7.50 3.24 12.02
CA HIS A 40 -7.42 4.30 13.01
C HIS A 40 -8.65 4.30 13.92
N LEU A 41 -9.85 4.23 13.34
CA LEU A 41 -11.10 4.24 14.09
C LEU A 41 -11.18 3.04 15.05
N LEU A 42 -10.73 1.86 14.63
CA LEU A 42 -10.66 0.68 15.49
C LEU A 42 -9.65 0.85 16.64
N ILE A 43 -8.45 1.40 16.37
CA ILE A 43 -7.42 1.63 17.39
C ILE A 43 -7.92 2.61 18.46
N VAL A 44 -8.58 3.70 18.03
CA VAL A 44 -9.16 4.70 18.95
C VAL A 44 -10.29 4.10 19.76
N ARG A 45 -11.22 3.37 19.12
CA ARG A 45 -12.33 2.74 19.82
C ARG A 45 -11.90 1.70 20.85
N ARG A 46 -10.77 1.03 20.62
CA ARG A 46 -10.19 0.07 21.57
C ARG A 46 -9.34 0.73 22.66
N GLY A 47 -9.12 2.04 22.61
CA GLY A 47 -8.29 2.76 23.58
C GLY A 47 -6.80 2.43 23.48
N TRP A 48 -6.34 1.88 22.35
CA TRP A 48 -4.95 1.40 22.18
C TRP A 48 -3.96 2.52 21.83
N GLN A 49 -4.39 3.78 21.87
CA GLN A 49 -3.57 4.93 21.50
C GLN A 49 -2.26 5.02 22.30
N ALA A 50 -2.28 4.65 23.59
CA ALA A 50 -1.09 4.66 24.44
C ALA A 50 -0.03 3.61 23.99
N ARG A 51 -0.45 2.50 23.37
CA ARG A 51 0.45 1.45 22.87
C ARG A 51 1.11 1.81 21.54
N PHE A 52 0.48 2.70 20.77
CA PHE A 52 0.93 3.13 19.44
C PHE A 52 1.72 4.45 19.45
N SER A 53 2.10 4.94 20.62
CA SER A 53 2.97 6.12 20.75
C SER A 53 4.43 5.75 20.42
N PRO A 54 5.11 6.42 19.47
CA PRO A 54 4.73 7.65 18.75
C PRO A 54 3.76 7.37 17.58
N LEU A 55 2.60 8.03 17.60
CA LEU A 55 1.53 7.79 16.61
C LEU A 55 1.99 8.10 15.17
N VAL A 56 2.83 9.12 14.98
CA VAL A 56 3.28 9.50 13.63
C VAL A 56 4.08 8.37 12.97
N ILE A 57 5.00 7.74 13.71
CA ILE A 57 5.87 6.69 13.17
C ILE A 57 5.05 5.42 12.91
N SER A 58 4.17 5.04 13.85
CA SER A 58 3.37 3.82 13.71
C SER A 58 2.40 3.92 12.53
N TYR A 59 1.69 5.03 12.37
CA TYR A 59 0.77 5.21 11.25
C TYR A 59 1.48 5.30 9.90
N LEU A 60 2.66 5.93 9.84
CA LEU A 60 3.45 5.97 8.62
C LEU A 60 3.97 4.58 8.23
N ALA A 61 4.42 3.79 9.22
CA ALA A 61 4.82 2.40 9.00
C ALA A 61 3.65 1.54 8.53
N LEU A 62 2.46 1.67 9.13
CA LEU A 62 1.24 0.97 8.70
C LEU A 62 0.85 1.35 7.26
N LEU A 63 0.92 2.64 6.91
CA LEU A 63 0.65 3.12 5.56
C LEU A 63 1.59 2.48 4.54
N PHE A 64 2.89 2.45 4.83
CA PHE A 64 3.88 1.82 3.97
C PHE A 64 3.66 0.30 3.87
N LEU A 65 3.33 -0.36 4.97
CA LEU A 65 3.09 -1.80 5.02
C LEU A 65 1.87 -2.17 4.18
N PHE A 66 0.77 -1.40 4.27
CA PHE A 66 -0.39 -1.58 3.41
C PHE A 66 -0.08 -1.31 1.94
N ALA A 67 0.66 -0.24 1.63
CA ALA A 67 1.04 0.07 0.26
C ALA A 67 1.92 -1.04 -0.35
N ALA A 68 2.87 -1.57 0.42
CA ALA A 68 3.70 -2.70 0.02
C ALA A 68 2.87 -3.99 -0.16
N LEU A 69 1.93 -4.27 0.74
CA LEU A 69 0.99 -5.39 0.61
C LEU A 69 0.19 -5.28 -0.69
N PHE A 70 -0.43 -4.12 -0.94
CA PHE A 70 -1.17 -3.89 -2.18
C PHE A 70 -0.29 -4.00 -3.41
N TRP A 71 0.95 -3.53 -3.34
CA TRP A 71 1.93 -3.68 -4.40
C TRP A 71 2.17 -5.16 -4.71
N PHE A 72 2.55 -5.97 -3.71
CA PHE A 72 2.81 -7.41 -3.89
C PHE A 72 1.58 -8.24 -4.29
N LEU A 73 0.36 -7.78 -3.95
CA LEU A 73 -0.86 -8.49 -4.33
C LEU A 73 -1.29 -8.20 -5.79
N LEU A 74 -0.93 -7.04 -6.33
CA LEU A 74 -1.41 -6.55 -7.63
C LEU A 74 -0.34 -6.57 -8.73
N PHE A 75 0.93 -6.60 -8.37
CA PHE A 75 2.10 -6.56 -9.27
C PHE A 75 3.08 -7.68 -8.91
#